data_AF-A0A948YUH7-F1
#
_entry.id   AF-A0A948YUH7-F1
#
_cell.length_a   1.000
_cell.length_b   1.000
_cell.length_c   1.000
_cell.angle_alpha   90.00
_cell.angle_beta   90.00
_cell.angle_gamma   90.00
#
_symmetry.space_group_name_H-M   'P 1'
#
loop_
_entity.id
_entity.type
_entity.pdbx_description
1 polymer ?
#
loop_
_entity_poly.entity_id
_entity_poly.type
_entity_poly.pdbx_seq_one_letter_code
_entity_poly.pdbx_strand_id
1 'polypeptide(L)'
;KESDLTSPEQALDFVERTGVDSLAVVIGNAHGVFEAGEEKLHLDRLAEIKQAVGDKIFLVLHGGSGILVEDVKKAIELGIVKVNINTELRLAYKAGLDKEFTEHPAETTPYKLLEHSFEEVKKVVWEKIKLFGSENRI
;
A
#
# COMPACT_ATOMS: atom_id res chain seq x y z
N LYS A 1 -0.33 -11.05 -15.99
CA LYS A 1 -1.17 -11.24 -17.20
C LYS A 1 -2.61 -10.92 -16.83
N GLU A 2 -3.49 -10.58 -17.77
CA GLU A 2 -4.90 -10.24 -17.47
C GLU A 2 -5.64 -11.37 -16.74
N SER A 3 -5.24 -12.62 -16.99
CA SER A 3 -5.69 -13.82 -16.26
C SER A 3 -5.41 -13.82 -14.76
N ASP A 4 -4.47 -12.99 -14.31
CA ASP A 4 -4.04 -12.93 -12.90
C ASP A 4 -4.83 -11.87 -12.12
N LEU A 5 -5.64 -11.05 -12.81
CA LEU A 5 -6.49 -10.05 -12.19
C LEU A 5 -7.71 -10.72 -11.56
N THR A 6 -8.17 -10.18 -10.43
CA THR A 6 -9.39 -10.63 -9.78
C THR A 6 -10.57 -10.51 -10.74
N SER A 7 -11.36 -11.58 -10.91
CA SER A 7 -12.62 -11.53 -11.65
C SER A 7 -13.74 -10.97 -10.76
N PRO A 8 -14.60 -10.04 -11.26
CA PRO A 8 -15.75 -9.55 -10.52
C PRO A 8 -16.71 -10.66 -10.08
N GLU A 9 -16.95 -11.64 -10.96
CA GLU A 9 -17.85 -12.77 -10.71
C GLU A 9 -17.30 -13.67 -9.60
N GLN A 10 -16.00 -13.96 -9.64
CA GLN A 10 -15.33 -14.76 -8.60
C GLN A 10 -15.24 -14.01 -7.28
N ALA A 11 -15.05 -12.68 -7.31
CA ALA A 11 -15.06 -11.85 -6.12
C ALA A 11 -16.43 -11.89 -5.42
N LEU A 12 -17.52 -11.80 -6.19
CA LEU A 12 -18.88 -11.92 -5.65
C LEU A 12 -19.14 -13.31 -5.05
N ASP A 13 -18.86 -14.39 -5.78
CA ASP A 13 -19.02 -15.76 -5.28
C ASP A 13 -18.23 -15.97 -3.98
N PHE A 14 -16.98 -15.50 -3.94
CA PHE A 14 -16.14 -15.61 -2.76
C PHE A 14 -16.74 -14.86 -1.57
N VAL A 15 -17.17 -13.62 -1.76
CA VAL A 15 -17.79 -12.80 -0.71
C VAL A 15 -19.07 -13.46 -0.18
N GLU A 16 -19.97 -13.89 -1.06
CA GLU A 16 -21.25 -14.50 -0.66
C GLU A 16 -21.06 -15.81 0.12
N ARG A 17 -20.06 -16.61 -0.27
CA ARG A 17 -19.80 -17.90 0.35
C ARG A 17 -19.02 -17.82 1.66
N THR A 18 -18.21 -16.77 1.83
CA THR A 18 -17.32 -16.64 2.99
C THR A 18 -17.84 -15.65 4.03
N GLY A 19 -18.65 -14.66 3.63
CA GLY A 19 -19.15 -13.61 4.51
C GLY A 19 -18.05 -12.67 5.01
N VAL A 20 -16.95 -12.50 4.27
CA VAL A 20 -15.84 -11.60 4.66
C VAL A 20 -16.28 -10.13 4.66
N ASP A 21 -15.76 -9.34 5.59
CA ASP A 21 -15.99 -7.89 5.65
C ASP A 21 -15.12 -7.11 4.66
N SER A 22 -13.97 -7.67 4.29
CA SER A 22 -13.00 -7.02 3.41
C SER A 22 -12.40 -7.99 2.40
N LEU A 23 -12.13 -7.50 1.18
CA LEU A 23 -11.57 -8.28 0.09
C LEU A 23 -10.33 -7.58 -0.48
N ALA A 24 -9.19 -8.27 -0.43
CA ALA A 24 -8.00 -7.85 -1.16
C ALA A 24 -8.12 -8.26 -2.63
N VAL A 25 -7.89 -7.31 -3.53
CA VAL A 25 -8.02 -7.51 -4.97
C VAL A 25 -6.68 -7.38 -5.67
N VAL A 26 -6.53 -8.13 -6.76
CA VAL A 26 -5.39 -8.05 -7.67
C VAL A 26 -5.85 -7.30 -8.92
N ILE A 27 -5.37 -6.08 -9.07
CA ILE A 27 -5.72 -5.15 -10.16
C ILE A 27 -4.48 -4.63 -10.87
N GLY A 28 -3.41 -5.43 -10.91
CA GLY A 28 -2.11 -5.07 -11.51
C GLY A 28 -1.01 -4.73 -10.50
N ASN A 29 -1.36 -4.68 -9.21
CA ASN A 29 -0.44 -4.50 -8.10
C ASN A 29 0.38 -5.76 -7.80
N ALA A 30 1.66 -5.60 -7.44
CA ALA A 30 2.51 -6.69 -6.93
C ALA A 30 3.35 -6.25 -5.70
N HIS A 31 4.09 -7.20 -5.14
CA HIS A 31 4.96 -6.96 -3.98
C HIS A 31 6.41 -6.92 -4.42
N GLY A 32 7.14 -5.86 -4.09
CA GLY A 32 8.56 -5.77 -4.43
C GLY A 32 9.12 -4.37 -4.33
N VAL A 33 10.37 -4.24 -4.79
CA VAL A 33 10.99 -2.97 -5.16
C VAL A 33 10.88 -2.91 -6.68
N PHE A 34 10.00 -2.05 -7.19
CA PHE A 34 9.83 -1.80 -8.61
C PHE A 34 10.19 -0.35 -8.89
N GLU A 35 10.60 -0.05 -10.13
CA GLU A 35 10.73 1.35 -10.52
C GLU A 35 9.35 2.01 -10.50
N ALA A 36 9.28 3.26 -10.04
CA ALA A 36 8.02 3.97 -9.94
C ALA A 36 7.33 4.04 -11.31
N GLY A 37 6.11 3.51 -11.42
CA GLY A 37 5.33 3.49 -12.66
C GLY A 37 5.46 2.23 -13.52
N GLU A 38 6.25 1.23 -13.11
CA GLU A 38 6.23 -0.10 -13.77
C GLU A 38 4.91 -0.84 -13.53
N GLU A 39 4.31 -0.64 -12.34
CA GLU A 39 3.00 -1.19 -12.01
C GLU A 39 1.90 -0.18 -12.32
N LYS A 40 1.00 -0.58 -13.22
CA LYS A 40 -0.19 0.19 -13.58
C LYS A 40 -1.43 -0.48 -13.04
N LEU A 41 -2.28 0.28 -12.35
CA LEU A 41 -3.55 -0.24 -11.87
C LEU A 41 -4.57 -0.33 -13.00
N HIS A 42 -5.24 -1.48 -13.10
CA HIS A 42 -6.41 -1.70 -13.94
C HIS A 42 -7.65 -1.15 -13.24
N LEU A 43 -7.82 0.17 -13.25
CA LEU A 43 -8.86 0.88 -12.51
C LEU A 43 -10.28 0.54 -12.99
N ASP A 44 -10.46 0.23 -14.28
CA ASP A 44 -11.76 -0.24 -14.80
C ASP A 44 -12.16 -1.57 -14.15
N ARG A 45 -11.19 -2.48 -13.97
CA ARG A 45 -11.42 -3.74 -13.27
C ARG A 45 -11.77 -3.53 -11.80
N LEU A 46 -11.13 -2.57 -11.13
CA LEU A 46 -11.49 -2.21 -9.75
C LEU A 46 -12.95 -1.74 -9.67
N ALA A 47 -13.40 -0.91 -10.62
CA ALA A 47 -14.77 -0.42 -10.68
C ALA A 47 -15.77 -1.57 -10.89
N GLU A 48 -15.48 -2.49 -11.81
CA GLU A 48 -16.28 -3.70 -12.04
C GLU A 48 -16.39 -4.56 -10.77
N ILE A 49 -15.27 -4.80 -10.08
CA ILE A 49 -15.27 -5.56 -8.82
C ILE A 49 -16.11 -4.84 -7.77
N LYS A 50 -15.93 -3.52 -7.60
CA LYS A 50 -16.70 -2.74 -6.61
C LYS A 50 -18.20 -2.81 -6.89
N GLN A 51 -18.61 -2.71 -8.16
CA GLN A 51 -20.00 -2.85 -8.56
C GLN A 51 -20.55 -4.25 -8.24
N ALA A 52 -19.76 -5.30 -8.48
CA ALA A 52 -20.18 -6.68 -8.24
C ALA A 52 -20.36 -6.96 -6.73
N VAL A 53 -19.39 -6.60 -5.89
CA VAL A 53 -19.42 -6.93 -4.45
C VAL A 53 -20.22 -5.92 -3.61
N GLY A 54 -20.52 -4.75 -4.17
CA GLY A 54 -21.34 -3.72 -3.55
C GLY A 54 -20.64 -2.90 -2.45
N ASP A 55 -21.41 -2.00 -1.83
CA ASP A 55 -20.87 -0.99 -0.90
C ASP A 55 -20.50 -1.54 0.48
N LYS A 56 -21.06 -2.69 0.86
CA LYS A 56 -20.83 -3.30 2.17
C LYS A 56 -19.45 -3.93 2.31
N ILE A 57 -18.76 -4.20 1.21
CA ILE A 57 -17.44 -4.84 1.21
C ILE A 57 -16.34 -3.79 1.10
N PHE A 58 -15.38 -3.87 2.03
CA PHE A 58 -14.19 -3.04 2.07
C PHE A 58 -13.12 -3.59 1.13
N LEU A 59 -12.78 -2.86 0.07
CA LEU A 59 -11.73 -3.29 -0.85
C LEU A 59 -10.34 -2.88 -0.33
N VAL A 60 -9.38 -3.80 -0.46
CA VAL A 60 -8.01 -3.66 0.05
C VAL A 60 -7.01 -3.71 -1.11
N LEU A 61 -6.12 -2.73 -1.17
CA LEU A 61 -5.00 -2.67 -2.11
C LEU A 61 -3.73 -3.17 -1.42
N HIS A 62 -3.25 -4.34 -1.85
CA HIS A 62 -1.93 -4.84 -1.49
C HIS A 62 -0.86 -4.22 -2.38
N GLY A 63 0.42 -4.28 -1.98
CA GLY A 63 1.51 -3.83 -2.85
C GLY A 63 1.50 -2.33 -3.15
N GLY A 64 0.97 -1.48 -2.26
CA GLY A 64 0.86 -0.04 -2.51
C GLY A 64 2.19 0.74 -2.58
N SER A 65 3.34 0.06 -2.52
CA SER A 65 4.65 0.69 -2.60
C SER A 65 5.11 0.81 -4.05
N GLY A 66 5.51 2.01 -4.49
CA GLY A 66 5.97 2.25 -5.87
C GLY A 66 4.87 2.46 -6.93
N ILE A 67 3.59 2.31 -6.55
CA ILE A 67 2.45 2.67 -7.41
C ILE A 67 2.39 4.19 -7.58
N LEU A 68 2.02 4.65 -8.77
CA LEU A 68 1.81 6.07 -9.05
C LEU A 68 0.80 6.69 -8.08
N VAL A 69 1.13 7.88 -7.58
CA VAL A 69 0.29 8.65 -6.66
C VAL A 69 -1.12 8.86 -7.21
N GLU A 70 -1.25 9.12 -8.51
CA GLU A 70 -2.55 9.33 -9.15
C GLU A 70 -3.39 8.05 -9.20
N ASP A 71 -2.76 6.91 -9.50
CA ASP A 71 -3.42 5.61 -9.50
C ASP A 71 -3.92 5.24 -8.10
N VAL A 72 -3.12 5.49 -7.06
CA VAL A 72 -3.52 5.26 -5.66
C VAL A 72 -4.73 6.13 -5.29
N LYS A 73 -4.69 7.44 -5.61
CA LYS A 73 -5.81 8.34 -5.34
C LYS A 73 -7.07 7.87 -6.07
N LYS A 74 -6.93 7.50 -7.35
CA LYS A 74 -8.07 7.04 -8.14
C LYS A 74 -8.64 5.72 -7.63
N ALA A 75 -7.79 4.81 -7.18
CA ALA A 75 -8.23 3.55 -6.56
C ALA A 75 -9.02 3.80 -5.26
N ILE A 76 -8.61 4.78 -4.45
CA ILE A 76 -9.34 5.19 -3.25
C ILE A 76 -10.72 5.75 -3.62
N GLU A 77 -10.79 6.63 -4.62
CA GLU A 77 -12.08 7.15 -5.14
C GLU A 77 -13.02 6.04 -5.62
N LEU A 78 -12.47 4.95 -6.17
CA LEU A 78 -13.22 3.81 -6.68
C LEU A 78 -13.58 2.77 -5.59
N GLY A 79 -13.20 3.01 -4.33
CA GLY A 79 -13.66 2.21 -3.18
C GLY A 79 -12.59 1.40 -2.47
N ILE A 80 -11.30 1.58 -2.77
CA ILE A 80 -10.22 1.10 -1.88
C ILE A 80 -10.27 1.87 -0.57
N VAL A 81 -10.34 1.16 0.56
CA VAL A 81 -10.35 1.77 1.90
C VAL A 81 -9.15 1.39 2.75
N LYS A 82 -8.34 0.43 2.30
CA LYS A 82 -7.12 -0.01 3.00
C LYS A 82 -6.00 -0.23 2.00
N VAL A 83 -4.88 0.45 2.22
CA VAL A 83 -3.68 0.34 1.37
C VAL A 83 -2.53 -0.23 2.20
N ASN A 84 -1.88 -1.27 1.71
CA ASN A 84 -0.73 -1.88 2.38
C ASN A 84 0.56 -1.35 1.76
N ILE A 85 1.45 -0.82 2.61
CA ILE A 85 2.79 -0.36 2.24
C ILE A 85 3.84 -1.09 3.08
N ASN A 86 4.99 -1.41 2.49
CA ASN A 86 6.09 -2.04 3.24
C ASN A 86 7.45 -1.70 2.65
N THR A 87 7.62 -1.85 1.33
CA THR A 87 8.92 -1.63 0.68
C THR A 87 9.48 -0.23 0.95
N GLU A 88 8.66 0.81 0.82
CA GLU A 88 9.10 2.19 1.10
C GLU A 88 9.52 2.40 2.56
N LEU A 89 8.85 1.72 3.51
CA LEU A 89 9.21 1.79 4.93
C LEU A 89 10.58 1.12 5.17
N ARG A 90 10.84 -0.03 4.53
CA ARG A 90 12.13 -0.72 4.64
C ARG A 90 13.27 0.07 4.01
N LEU A 91 13.02 0.73 2.88
CA LEU A 91 14.00 1.60 2.23
C LEU A 91 14.34 2.81 3.11
N ALA A 92 13.34 3.48 3.67
CA ALA A 92 13.54 4.59 4.61
C ALA A 92 14.27 4.15 5.88
N TYR A 93 13.89 3.00 6.43
CA TYR A 93 14.56 2.41 7.58
C TYR A 93 16.06 2.16 7.31
N LYS A 94 16.38 1.53 6.17
CA LYS A 94 17.76 1.27 5.75
C LYS A 94 18.54 2.56 5.54
N ALA A 95 17.96 3.56 4.87
CA ALA A 95 18.61 4.84 4.64
C ALA A 95 18.94 5.55 5.96
N GLY A 96 18.05 5.50 6.95
CA GLY A 96 18.33 6.02 8.28
C GLY A 96 19.44 5.27 9.01
N LEU A 97 19.52 3.93 8.88
CA LEU A 97 20.61 3.14 9.45
C LEU A 97 21.95 3.50 8.82
N ASP A 98 21.99 3.56 7.49
CA ASP A 98 23.20 3.91 6.74
C ASP A 98 23.71 5.31 7.15
N LYS A 99 22.78 6.25 7.37
CA LYS A 99 23.09 7.61 7.85
C LYS A 99 23.66 7.59 9.27
N GLU A 100 23.01 6.89 10.19
CA GLU A 100 23.44 6.77 11.59
C GLU A 100 24.84 6.18 11.70
N PHE A 101 25.14 5.11 10.96
CA PHE A 101 26.47 4.50 10.95
C PHE A 101 27.54 5.39 10.33
N THR A 102 27.16 6.28 9.41
CA THR A 102 28.09 7.24 8.78
C THR A 102 28.39 8.41 9.72
N GLU A 103 27.38 8.96 10.40
CA GLU A 103 27.51 10.14 11.25
C GLU A 103 28.04 9.81 12.65
N HIS A 104 27.71 8.62 13.19
CA HIS A 104 28.07 8.20 14.55
C HIS A 104 28.78 6.84 14.59
N PRO A 105 29.96 6.68 13.97
CA PRO A 105 30.62 5.38 13.80
C PRO A 105 31.10 4.72 15.12
N ALA A 106 31.17 5.47 16.22
CA ALA A 106 31.56 4.95 17.54
C ALA A 106 30.36 4.60 18.43
N GLU A 107 29.12 4.88 17.99
CA GLU A 107 27.93 4.54 18.77
C GLU A 107 27.72 3.02 18.77
N THR A 108 27.43 2.47 19.95
CA THR A 108 27.26 1.02 20.16
C THR A 108 25.94 0.69 20.85
N THR A 109 25.23 1.72 21.31
CA THR A 109 23.96 1.60 22.04
C THR A 109 22.84 1.26 21.05
N PRO A 110 22.22 0.06 21.13
CA PRO A 110 21.35 -0.42 20.06
C PRO A 110 20.15 0.48 19.70
N TYR A 111 19.52 1.13 20.67
CA TYR A 111 18.36 1.98 20.39
C TYR A 111 18.74 3.34 19.80
N LYS A 112 19.95 3.84 20.06
CA LYS A 112 20.45 5.09 19.48
C LYS A 112 20.78 4.91 18.01
N LEU A 113 21.23 3.71 17.63
CA LEU A 113 21.45 3.33 16.24
C LEU A 113 20.19 3.40 15.36
N LEU A 114 19.02 3.60 15.96
CA LEU A 114 17.75 3.65 15.25
C LEU A 114 17.18 5.08 15.14
N GLU A 115 17.82 6.09 15.72
CA GLU A 115 17.28 7.47 15.77
C GLU A 115 16.93 7.99 14.38
N HIS A 116 17.90 7.99 13.46
CA HIS A 116 17.65 8.39 12.07
C HIS A 116 16.66 7.49 11.34
N SER A 117 16.67 6.17 11.57
CA SER A 117 15.68 5.25 10.97
C SER A 117 14.25 5.57 11.40
N PHE A 118 14.03 5.92 12.68
CA PHE A 118 12.71 6.33 13.15
C PHE A 118 12.25 7.62 12.48
N GLU A 119 13.13 8.60 12.30
CA GLU A 119 12.79 9.86 11.63
C GLU A 119 12.42 9.64 10.16
N GLU A 120 13.20 8.87 9.41
CA GLU A 120 12.93 8.60 7.99
C GLU A 120 11.64 7.80 7.80
N VAL A 121 11.41 6.77 8.61
CA VAL A 121 10.15 6.01 8.56
C VAL A 121 8.95 6.90 8.91
N LYS A 122 9.06 7.78 9.90
CA LYS A 122 7.99 8.73 10.25
C LYS A 122 7.63 9.65 9.08
N LYS A 123 8.63 10.16 8.34
CA LYS A 123 8.40 11.00 7.15
C LYS A 123 7.57 10.25 6.11
N VAL A 124 7.98 9.03 5.76
CA VAL A 124 7.23 8.21 4.78
C VAL A 124 5.82 7.89 5.26
N VAL A 125 5.64 7.48 6.52
CA VAL A 125 4.30 7.21 7.07
C VAL A 125 3.41 8.45 6.99
N TRP A 126 3.96 9.62 7.32
CA TRP A 126 3.21 10.87 7.27
C TRP A 126 2.80 11.28 5.85
N GLU A 127 3.70 11.11 4.88
CA GLU A 127 3.38 11.31 3.46
C GLU A 127 2.25 10.39 3.00
N LYS A 128 2.26 9.13 3.46
CA LYS A 128 1.21 8.15 3.11
C LYS A 128 -0.12 8.45 3.78
N ILE A 129 -0.14 8.90 5.04
CA ILE A 129 -1.35 9.38 5.72
C ILE A 129 -2.00 10.51 4.92
N LYS A 130 -1.20 11.49 4.47
CA LYS A 130 -1.68 12.59 3.63
C LYS A 130 -2.18 12.10 2.27
N LEU A 131 -1.42 11.23 1.61
CA LEU A 131 -1.79 10.66 0.32
C LEU A 131 -3.14 9.91 0.40
N PHE A 132 -3.35 9.15 1.46
CA PHE A 132 -4.56 8.35 1.65
C PHE A 132 -5.75 9.17 2.21
N GLY A 133 -5.54 10.45 2.54
CA GLY A 133 -6.59 11.31 3.06
C GLY A 133 -7.10 10.94 4.46
N SER A 134 -6.28 10.22 5.25
CA SER A 134 -6.65 9.74 6.60
C SER A 134 -6.23 10.70 7.73
N GLU A 135 -5.64 11.84 7.40
CA GLU A 135 -5.30 12.88 8.37
C GLU A 135 -6.57 13.38 9.10
N ASN A 136 -6.54 13.41 10.44
CA ASN A 136 -7.64 13.85 11.29
C ASN A 136 -8.96 13.05 11.12
N ARG A 137 -8.87 11.73 10.91
CA ARG A 137 -10.03 10.82 10.73
C ARG A 137 -10.15 9.75 11.84
N ILE A 138 -9.78 10.09 13.08
CA ILE A 138 -9.88 9.21 14.26
C ILE A 138 -11.31 9.20 14.81
#